data_AF-A0A1P8WGJ3-F1
#
_entry.id   AF-A0A1P8WGJ3-F1
#
_cell.length_a   1.000
_cell.length_b   1.000
_cell.length_c   1.000
_cell.angle_alpha   90.00
_cell.angle_beta   90.00
_cell.angle_gamma   90.00
#
_symmetry.space_group_name_H-M   'P 1'
#
loop_
_entity.id
_entity.type
_entity.pdbx_description
1 polymer ?
#
loop_
_entity_poly.entity_id
_entity_poly.type
_entity_poly.pdbx_seq_one_letter_code
_entity_poly.pdbx_strand_id
1 'polypeptide(L)'
;MPIHNLGYREWEGQRESGNSRWSVIAGVGIRRAWQSKWLRRIAFVVWAPPLAYGILIFLFEQVLTGEIATRQGERSTFLDVLTFFLPSESMNAVRAGLYAANTAVGDELLTVARPIFWKSVLLQLQRSQTIGLILVVGLVAPPLISQDVRSRAFLLYFSRPLTRLQYIAGKFATVAAFLLLICTLPQLMLYVFAVLLSPDISVVAYTWDLPLRAIVASCVTIIPTTMLALMLSSLTTETRFATFGWFLIWIFGLAAFAVISNFDAGTSQIVLRIGFLFLLFSDLSTWILDIPARVPFRDTQIAFAIALTVICTAIIFRKVSAPLRA
;
A
#
# COMPACT_ATOMS: atom_id res chain seq x y z
N MET A 1 -7.89 -47.55 21.94
CA MET A 1 -7.28 -48.25 20.79
C MET A 1 -5.80 -48.42 21.07
N PRO A 2 -5.27 -49.66 21.11
CA PRO A 2 -3.85 -49.89 21.36
C PRO A 2 -3.06 -49.51 20.10
N ILE A 3 -2.05 -48.65 20.27
CA ILE A 3 -1.14 -48.20 19.21
C ILE A 3 -0.13 -49.33 18.98
N HIS A 4 -0.52 -50.34 18.20
CA HIS A 4 0.29 -51.55 17.94
C HIS A 4 1.22 -51.44 16.72
N ASN A 5 1.38 -50.26 16.12
CA ASN A 5 2.22 -50.12 14.92
C ASN A 5 3.16 -48.92 15.05
N LEU A 6 4.32 -49.15 15.67
CA LEU A 6 5.42 -48.21 15.86
C LEU A 6 6.49 -48.31 14.75
N GLY A 7 6.23 -49.08 13.68
CA GLY A 7 7.17 -49.23 12.57
C GLY A 7 7.40 -47.91 11.83
N TYR A 8 8.66 -47.65 11.45
CA TYR A 8 9.02 -46.56 10.56
C TYR A 8 8.29 -46.75 9.22
N ARG A 9 7.44 -45.80 8.83
CA ARG A 9 6.81 -45.81 7.51
C ARG A 9 7.76 -45.15 6.52
N GLU A 10 7.98 -45.80 5.39
CA GLU A 10 8.70 -45.16 4.29
C GLU A 10 7.93 -43.91 3.84
N TRP A 11 8.67 -42.86 3.51
CA TRP A 11 8.09 -41.62 3.04
C TRP A 11 7.61 -41.79 1.59
N GLU A 12 6.30 -41.90 1.40
CA GLU A 12 5.66 -42.05 0.07
C GLU A 12 5.31 -40.72 -0.61
N GLY A 13 5.64 -39.58 0.01
CA GLY A 13 5.29 -38.26 -0.52
C GLY A 13 6.16 -37.82 -1.71
N GLN A 14 5.56 -37.17 -2.70
CA GLN A 14 6.32 -36.53 -3.79
C GLN A 14 7.21 -35.39 -3.26
N ARG A 15 8.45 -35.32 -3.76
CA ARG A 15 9.39 -34.25 -3.41
C ARG A 15 8.99 -32.97 -4.12
N GLU A 16 8.45 -32.01 -3.38
CA GLU A 16 8.23 -30.67 -3.92
C GLU A 16 9.55 -29.89 -4.09
N SER A 17 9.57 -29.00 -5.08
CA SER A 17 10.73 -28.15 -5.38
C SER A 17 11.18 -27.35 -4.14
N GLY A 18 12.49 -27.19 -3.95
CA GLY A 18 13.01 -26.40 -2.84
C GLY A 18 12.58 -24.93 -2.88
N ASN A 19 12.25 -24.41 -4.07
CA ASN A 19 11.93 -23.00 -4.30
C ASN A 19 10.51 -22.61 -3.89
N SER A 20 9.57 -23.56 -3.76
CA SER A 20 8.20 -23.28 -3.32
C SER A 20 8.02 -23.25 -1.79
N ARG A 21 9.05 -23.59 -1.01
CA ARG A 21 8.92 -23.75 0.46
C ARG A 21 8.45 -22.48 1.19
N TRP A 22 8.77 -21.30 0.67
CA TRP A 22 8.32 -20.03 1.25
C TRP A 22 6.80 -19.82 1.12
N SER A 23 6.17 -20.40 0.09
CA SER A 23 4.72 -20.25 -0.13
C SER A 23 3.91 -21.02 0.91
N VAL A 24 4.43 -22.13 1.43
CA VAL A 24 3.80 -22.89 2.52
C VAL A 24 3.75 -22.05 3.80
N ILE A 25 4.84 -21.36 4.12
CA ILE A 25 4.91 -20.44 5.28
C ILE A 25 3.91 -19.30 5.08
N ALA A 26 3.89 -18.70 3.90
CA ALA A 26 2.96 -17.63 3.56
C ALA A 26 1.50 -18.10 3.68
N GLY A 27 1.15 -19.26 3.11
CA GLY A 27 -0.20 -19.80 3.14
C GLY A 27 -0.70 -20.13 4.54
N VAL A 28 0.17 -20.67 5.41
CA VAL A 28 -0.17 -20.89 6.84
C VAL A 28 -0.34 -19.55 7.55
N GLY A 29 0.56 -18.58 7.32
CA GLY A 29 0.46 -17.23 7.88
C GLY A 29 -0.83 -16.52 7.51
N ILE A 30 -1.19 -16.54 6.21
CA ILE A 30 -2.41 -15.93 5.68
C ILE A 30 -3.64 -16.59 6.28
N ARG A 31 -3.73 -17.93 6.26
CA ARG A 31 -4.88 -18.65 6.84
C ARG A 31 -5.06 -18.34 8.32
N ARG A 32 -3.97 -18.33 9.09
CA ARG A 32 -4.01 -18.03 10.53
C ARG A 32 -4.43 -16.58 10.79
N ALA A 33 -3.87 -15.62 10.06
CA ALA A 33 -4.22 -14.21 10.22
C ALA A 33 -5.68 -13.93 9.84
N TRP A 34 -6.19 -14.55 8.77
CA TRP A 34 -7.56 -14.35 8.26
C TRP A 34 -8.66 -14.83 9.22
N GLN A 35 -8.34 -15.69 10.19
CA GLN A 35 -9.28 -16.09 11.24
C GLN A 35 -9.72 -14.90 12.12
N SER A 36 -8.87 -13.87 12.23
CA SER A 36 -9.20 -12.66 13.00
C SER A 36 -10.44 -11.94 12.45
N LYS A 37 -11.46 -11.77 13.30
CA LYS A 37 -12.68 -11.01 12.95
C LYS A 37 -12.36 -9.54 12.68
N TRP A 38 -11.45 -8.95 13.46
CA TRP A 38 -11.03 -7.55 13.29
C TRP A 38 -10.31 -7.33 11.97
N LEU A 39 -9.42 -8.25 11.56
CA LEU A 39 -8.74 -8.16 10.27
C LEU A 39 -9.74 -8.12 9.11
N ARG A 40 -10.73 -9.02 9.12
CA ARG A 40 -11.77 -9.08 8.09
C ARG A 40 -12.65 -7.82 8.05
N ARG A 41 -13.00 -7.27 9.21
CA ARG A 41 -13.77 -6.01 9.30
C ARG A 41 -12.99 -4.83 8.74
N ILE A 42 -11.72 -4.67 9.12
CA ILE A 42 -10.87 -3.60 8.60
C ILE A 42 -10.69 -3.76 7.09
N ALA A 43 -10.39 -4.97 6.63
CA ALA A 43 -10.28 -5.26 5.19
C ALA A 43 -11.56 -4.86 4.45
N PHE A 44 -12.74 -5.18 4.98
CA PHE A 44 -14.01 -4.76 4.38
C PHE A 44 -14.22 -3.24 4.37
N VAL A 45 -13.91 -2.54 5.47
CA VAL A 45 -14.08 -1.08 5.57
C VAL A 45 -13.15 -0.34 4.61
N VAL A 46 -11.92 -0.82 4.39
CA VAL A 46 -10.95 -0.22 3.46
C VAL A 46 -11.42 -0.29 2.00
N TRP A 47 -12.41 -1.13 1.69
CA TRP A 47 -13.02 -1.20 0.36
C TRP A 47 -14.13 -0.17 0.14
N ALA A 48 -14.56 0.58 1.17
CA ALA A 48 -15.57 1.62 1.00
C ALA A 48 -15.10 2.85 0.19
N PRO A 49 -13.89 3.42 0.41
CA PRO A 49 -13.42 4.56 -0.39
C PRO A 49 -13.36 4.32 -1.91
N PRO A 50 -12.87 3.17 -2.43
CA PRO A 50 -12.93 2.86 -3.86
C PRO A 50 -14.33 3.01 -4.47
N LEU A 51 -15.39 2.61 -3.76
CA LEU A 51 -16.77 2.76 -4.24
C LEU A 51 -17.17 4.23 -4.34
N ALA A 52 -16.83 5.05 -3.33
CA ALA A 52 -17.09 6.49 -3.35
C ALA A 52 -16.31 7.19 -4.48
N TYR A 53 -15.05 6.81 -4.70
CA TYR A 53 -14.24 7.34 -5.79
C TYR A 53 -14.71 6.88 -7.17
N GLY A 54 -15.31 5.68 -7.29
CA GLY A 54 -15.97 5.23 -8.53
C GLY A 54 -17.15 6.12 -8.90
N ILE A 55 -17.99 6.50 -7.92
CA ILE A 55 -19.06 7.48 -8.12
C ILE A 55 -18.48 8.85 -8.51
N LEU A 56 -17.34 9.25 -7.93
CA LEU A 56 -16.70 10.51 -8.30
C LEU A 56 -16.23 10.52 -9.76
N ILE A 57 -15.67 9.40 -10.23
CA ILE A 57 -15.29 9.23 -11.65
C ILE A 57 -16.52 9.26 -12.54
N PHE A 58 -17.62 8.62 -12.15
CA PHE A 58 -18.88 8.68 -12.89
C PHE A 58 -19.35 10.11 -13.12
N LEU A 59 -19.47 10.87 -12.03
CA LEU A 59 -19.96 12.25 -12.08
C LEU A 59 -19.04 13.12 -12.93
N PHE A 60 -17.72 12.87 -12.87
CA PHE A 60 -16.77 13.54 -13.74
C PHE A 60 -16.98 13.22 -15.22
N GLU A 61 -17.17 11.95 -15.58
CA GLU A 61 -17.46 11.57 -16.98
C GLU A 61 -18.79 12.18 -17.46
N GLN A 62 -19.84 12.20 -16.64
CA GLN A 62 -21.13 12.82 -16.99
C GLN A 62 -21.06 14.34 -17.19
N VAL A 63 -20.19 15.02 -16.43
CA VAL A 63 -19.93 16.45 -16.63
C VAL A 63 -19.16 16.69 -17.93
N LEU A 64 -18.26 15.79 -18.30
CA LEU A 64 -17.47 15.89 -19.52
C LEU A 64 -18.28 15.62 -20.80
N THR A 65 -19.21 14.67 -20.78
CA THR A 65 -20.10 14.39 -21.94
C THR A 65 -21.19 15.45 -22.14
N GLY A 66 -21.26 16.46 -21.27
CA GLY A 66 -22.18 17.58 -21.42
C GLY A 66 -23.63 17.29 -20.98
N GLU A 67 -23.93 16.07 -20.53
CA GLU A 67 -25.27 15.71 -20.01
C GLU A 67 -25.65 16.56 -18.79
N ILE A 68 -24.68 16.89 -17.93
CA ILE A 68 -24.86 17.75 -16.73
C ILE A 68 -24.48 19.22 -17.00
N ALA A 69 -23.78 19.51 -18.11
CA ALA A 69 -23.12 20.81 -18.32
C ALA A 69 -24.02 21.94 -18.84
N THR A 70 -25.33 21.70 -19.04
CA THR A 70 -26.24 22.71 -19.61
C THR A 70 -26.73 23.75 -18.59
N ARG A 71 -26.55 23.51 -17.28
CA ARG A 71 -26.95 24.44 -16.20
C ARG A 71 -25.74 24.91 -15.39
N GLN A 72 -25.41 26.21 -15.47
CA GLN A 72 -24.31 26.85 -14.74
C GLN A 72 -24.27 26.52 -13.23
N GLY A 73 -25.44 26.36 -12.59
CA GLY A 73 -25.53 26.01 -11.16
C GLY A 73 -25.13 24.56 -10.82
N GLU A 74 -25.31 23.61 -11.74
CA GLU A 74 -24.96 22.19 -11.51
C GLU A 74 -23.43 21.98 -11.57
N ARG A 75 -22.73 22.78 -12.40
CA ARG A 75 -21.26 22.75 -12.50
C ARG A 75 -20.56 23.27 -11.24
N SER A 76 -21.06 24.32 -10.60
CA SER A 76 -20.48 24.81 -9.33
C SER A 76 -20.65 23.79 -8.20
N THR A 77 -21.84 23.21 -8.07
CA THR A 77 -22.11 22.18 -7.06
C THR A 77 -21.22 20.95 -7.26
N PHE A 78 -20.97 20.54 -8.51
CA PHE A 78 -20.03 19.46 -8.81
C PHE A 78 -18.59 19.77 -8.38
N LEU A 79 -18.09 20.98 -8.67
CA LEU A 79 -16.75 21.40 -8.24
C LEU A 79 -16.63 21.45 -6.72
N ASP A 80 -17.68 21.84 -6.01
CA ASP A 80 -17.72 21.80 -4.53
C ASP A 80 -17.61 20.36 -4.02
N VAL A 81 -18.36 19.41 -4.60
CA VAL A 81 -18.23 17.98 -4.27
C VAL A 81 -16.81 17.48 -4.54
N LEU A 82 -16.22 17.83 -5.69
CA LEU A 82 -14.85 17.44 -6.01
C LEU A 82 -13.85 17.96 -4.97
N THR A 83 -13.99 19.21 -4.51
CA THR A 83 -13.09 19.80 -3.49
C THR A 83 -13.21 19.14 -2.12
N PHE A 84 -14.35 18.54 -1.80
CA PHE A 84 -14.51 17.72 -0.60
C PHE A 84 -13.69 16.42 -0.66
N PHE A 85 -13.69 15.75 -1.81
CA PHE A 85 -13.03 14.44 -1.96
C PHE A 85 -11.55 14.54 -2.33
N LEU A 86 -11.17 15.55 -3.11
CA LEU A 86 -9.82 15.73 -3.62
C LEU A 86 -9.14 16.91 -2.91
N PRO A 87 -7.92 16.71 -2.36
CA PRO A 87 -7.10 17.79 -1.83
C PRO A 87 -6.87 18.90 -2.86
N SER A 88 -6.54 20.10 -2.36
CA SER A 88 -6.32 21.29 -3.19
C SER A 88 -5.24 21.09 -4.26
N GLU A 89 -4.21 20.29 -3.99
CA GLU A 89 -3.15 19.98 -4.97
C GLU A 89 -3.69 19.22 -6.18
N SER A 90 -4.40 18.10 -5.95
CA SER A 90 -5.10 17.36 -7.00
C SER A 90 -6.14 18.23 -7.70
N MET A 91 -6.84 19.10 -6.96
CA MET A 91 -7.81 20.00 -7.55
C MET A 91 -7.18 20.99 -8.52
N ASN A 92 -6.00 21.51 -8.18
CA ASN A 92 -5.26 22.40 -9.06
C ASN A 92 -4.80 21.68 -10.33
N ALA A 93 -4.36 20.42 -10.22
CA ALA A 93 -4.02 19.59 -11.39
C ALA A 93 -5.25 19.31 -12.26
N VAL A 94 -6.39 18.95 -11.66
CA VAL A 94 -7.66 18.73 -12.37
C VAL A 94 -8.14 20.00 -13.04
N ARG A 95 -8.09 21.14 -12.34
CA ARG A 95 -8.44 22.45 -12.89
C ARG A 95 -7.52 22.82 -14.04
N ALA A 96 -6.20 22.66 -13.89
CA ALA A 96 -5.23 22.90 -14.96
C ALA A 96 -5.50 22.01 -16.18
N GLY A 97 -5.82 20.73 -15.97
CA GLY A 97 -6.28 19.82 -17.03
C GLY A 97 -7.55 20.33 -17.71
N LEU A 98 -8.55 20.76 -16.95
CA LEU A 98 -9.78 21.35 -17.48
C LEU A 98 -9.53 22.67 -18.23
N TYR A 99 -8.60 23.51 -17.77
CA TYR A 99 -8.25 24.78 -18.42
C TYR A 99 -7.49 24.57 -19.72
N ALA A 100 -6.49 23.69 -19.74
CA ALA A 100 -5.77 23.30 -20.96
C ALA A 100 -6.73 22.64 -21.98
N ALA A 101 -7.71 21.91 -21.48
CA ALA A 101 -8.75 21.31 -22.28
C ALA A 101 -9.74 22.34 -22.83
N ASN A 102 -10.11 23.40 -22.08
CA ASN A 102 -10.98 24.48 -22.58
C ASN A 102 -10.35 25.28 -23.74
N THR A 103 -9.02 25.23 -23.91
CA THR A 103 -8.33 25.81 -25.08
C THR A 103 -8.21 24.84 -26.25
N ALA A 104 -8.46 23.54 -26.03
CA ALA A 104 -8.49 22.51 -27.06
C ALA A 104 -9.91 22.40 -27.64
N VAL A 105 -10.03 22.23 -28.96
CA VAL A 105 -11.32 22.16 -29.65
C VAL A 105 -11.71 20.69 -29.85
N GLY A 106 -12.86 20.26 -29.30
CA GLY A 106 -13.46 18.93 -29.55
C GLY A 106 -13.00 17.82 -28.59
N ASP A 107 -12.85 16.59 -29.11
CA ASP A 107 -12.58 15.35 -28.36
C ASP A 107 -11.22 15.35 -27.61
N GLU A 108 -10.32 16.30 -27.90
CA GLU A 108 -9.04 16.48 -27.20
C GLU A 108 -9.22 16.83 -25.71
N LEU A 109 -10.39 17.38 -25.32
CA LEU A 109 -10.71 17.66 -23.92
C LEU A 109 -10.67 16.36 -23.08
N LEU A 110 -11.24 15.29 -23.64
CA LEU A 110 -11.39 13.99 -22.98
C LEU A 110 -10.07 13.24 -22.87
N THR A 111 -9.13 13.47 -23.79
CA THR A 111 -7.84 12.77 -23.81
C THR A 111 -6.84 13.35 -22.80
N VAL A 112 -6.91 14.65 -22.51
CA VAL A 112 -5.99 15.32 -21.57
C VAL A 112 -6.54 15.37 -20.14
N ALA A 113 -7.80 15.75 -19.95
CA ALA A 113 -8.35 15.95 -18.60
C ALA A 113 -8.58 14.62 -17.86
N ARG A 114 -9.00 13.57 -18.57
CA ARG A 114 -9.36 12.28 -17.98
C ARG A 114 -8.20 11.58 -17.28
N PRO A 115 -7.01 11.39 -17.90
CA PRO A 115 -5.89 10.75 -17.22
C PRO A 115 -5.44 11.51 -15.98
N ILE A 116 -5.41 12.84 -16.02
CA ILE A 116 -5.02 13.68 -14.88
C ILE A 116 -6.00 13.51 -13.71
N PHE A 117 -7.31 13.49 -14.00
CA PHE A 117 -8.34 13.27 -12.99
C PHE A 117 -8.23 11.86 -12.39
N TRP A 118 -8.13 10.82 -13.21
CA TRP A 118 -8.04 9.44 -12.74
C TRP A 118 -6.79 9.20 -11.90
N LYS A 119 -5.64 9.75 -12.30
CA LYS A 119 -4.40 9.76 -11.51
C LYS A 119 -4.62 10.42 -10.14
N SER A 120 -5.28 11.58 -10.12
CA SER A 120 -5.58 12.33 -8.89
C SER A 120 -6.48 11.55 -7.93
N VAL A 121 -7.51 10.88 -8.47
CA VAL A 121 -8.40 10.02 -7.69
C VAL A 121 -7.66 8.80 -7.15
N LEU A 122 -6.82 8.14 -7.97
CA LEU A 122 -6.00 7.00 -7.53
C LEU A 122 -5.02 7.39 -6.41
N LEU A 123 -4.34 8.53 -6.54
CA LEU A 123 -3.46 9.05 -5.50
C LEU A 123 -4.23 9.27 -4.19
N GLN A 124 -5.42 9.87 -4.29
CA GLN A 124 -6.23 10.15 -3.12
C GLN A 124 -6.76 8.86 -2.47
N LEU A 125 -7.15 7.87 -3.27
CA LEU A 125 -7.50 6.54 -2.78
C LEU A 125 -6.31 5.94 -2.01
N GLN A 126 -5.10 5.97 -2.57
CA GLN A 126 -3.91 5.44 -1.90
C GLN A 126 -3.62 6.14 -0.56
N ARG A 127 -3.76 7.47 -0.50
CA ARG A 127 -3.63 8.24 0.75
C ARG A 127 -4.64 7.76 1.79
N SER A 128 -5.91 7.59 1.41
CA SER A 128 -6.96 7.09 2.31
C SER A 128 -6.72 5.66 2.81
N GLN A 129 -6.19 4.79 1.94
CA GLN A 129 -5.87 3.38 2.26
C GLN A 129 -4.69 3.24 3.23
N THR A 130 -3.88 4.28 3.41
CA THR A 130 -2.72 4.22 4.31
C THR A 130 -3.15 3.98 5.76
N ILE A 131 -4.32 4.47 6.17
CA ILE A 131 -4.90 4.18 7.49
C ILE A 131 -5.18 2.68 7.63
N GLY A 132 -5.78 2.07 6.60
CA GLY A 132 -6.01 0.63 6.52
C GLY A 132 -4.72 -0.18 6.62
N LEU A 133 -3.68 0.25 5.89
CA LEU A 133 -2.34 -0.34 5.94
C LEU A 133 -1.78 -0.31 7.37
N ILE A 134 -1.82 0.84 8.05
CA ILE A 134 -1.31 0.99 9.42
C ILE A 134 -2.00 0.01 10.37
N LEU A 135 -3.33 -0.09 10.29
CA LEU A 135 -4.11 -0.97 11.16
C LEU A 135 -3.88 -2.45 10.87
N VAL A 136 -3.88 -2.85 9.59
CA VAL A 136 -3.70 -4.24 9.17
C VAL A 136 -2.29 -4.73 9.50
N VAL A 137 -1.26 -3.93 9.18
CA VAL A 137 0.12 -4.30 9.53
C VAL A 137 0.29 -4.38 11.04
N GLY A 138 -0.24 -3.44 11.81
CA GLY A 138 -0.16 -3.44 13.27
C GLY A 138 -0.83 -4.65 13.93
N LEU A 139 -1.80 -5.27 13.26
CA LEU A 139 -2.48 -6.48 13.73
C LEU A 139 -1.76 -7.77 13.27
N VAL A 140 -1.27 -7.79 12.03
CA VAL A 140 -0.75 -9.00 11.38
C VAL A 140 0.74 -9.18 11.59
N ALA A 141 1.56 -8.14 11.38
CA ALA A 141 3.01 -8.28 11.33
C ALA A 141 3.69 -8.51 12.70
N PRO A 142 3.32 -7.81 13.79
CA PRO A 142 3.97 -8.00 15.10
C PRO A 142 4.04 -9.44 15.60
N PRO A 143 2.99 -10.28 15.55
CA PRO A 143 3.08 -11.66 16.02
C PRO A 143 3.89 -12.59 15.11
N LEU A 144 4.18 -12.22 13.86
CA LEU A 144 4.74 -13.15 12.87
C LEU A 144 6.14 -13.66 13.21
N ILE A 145 7.03 -12.80 13.72
CA ILE A 145 8.40 -13.17 14.08
C ILE A 145 8.56 -13.19 15.60
N SER A 146 7.97 -12.24 16.34
CA SER A 146 8.09 -12.19 17.81
C SER A 146 7.67 -13.50 18.51
N GLN A 147 6.60 -14.15 18.05
CA GLN A 147 6.16 -15.45 18.59
C GLN A 147 7.15 -16.57 18.26
N ASP A 148 7.76 -16.54 17.07
CA ASP A 148 8.77 -17.52 16.66
C ASP A 148 10.05 -17.36 17.50
N VAL A 149 10.45 -16.12 17.82
CA VAL A 149 11.55 -15.82 18.75
C VAL A 149 11.24 -16.35 20.14
N ARG A 150 10.06 -16.01 20.69
CA ARG A 150 9.65 -16.39 22.05
C ARG A 150 9.58 -17.90 22.25
N SER A 151 9.05 -18.62 21.27
CA SER A 151 8.89 -20.08 21.31
C SER A 151 10.11 -20.86 20.83
N ARG A 152 11.20 -20.18 20.47
CA ARG A 152 12.41 -20.79 19.87
C ARG A 152 12.09 -21.63 18.62
N ALA A 153 11.05 -21.25 17.88
CA ALA A 153 10.55 -22.01 16.71
C ALA A 153 11.58 -22.11 15.57
N PHE A 154 12.58 -21.22 15.52
CA PHE A 154 13.66 -21.29 14.54
C PHE A 154 14.39 -22.65 14.54
N LEU A 155 14.50 -23.31 15.70
CA LEU A 155 15.08 -24.66 15.79
C LEU A 155 14.27 -25.70 15.01
N LEU A 156 12.95 -25.57 15.01
CA LEU A 156 12.04 -26.46 14.28
C LEU A 156 11.95 -26.10 12.79
N TYR A 157 12.03 -24.82 12.45
CA TYR A 157 12.02 -24.38 11.04
C TYR A 157 13.30 -24.79 10.32
N PHE A 158 14.47 -24.60 10.94
CA PHE A 158 15.77 -24.83 10.32
C PHE A 158 16.33 -26.26 10.52
N SER A 159 15.63 -27.14 11.24
CA SER A 159 15.89 -28.58 11.18
C SER A 159 15.42 -29.20 9.86
N ARG A 160 14.51 -28.51 9.15
CA ARG A 160 14.09 -28.82 7.78
C ARG A 160 14.98 -28.05 6.80
N PRO A 161 15.07 -28.48 5.52
CA PRO A 161 15.86 -27.78 4.51
C PRO A 161 15.20 -26.44 4.08
N LEU A 162 15.06 -25.49 5.00
CA LEU A 162 14.50 -24.18 4.78
C LEU A 162 15.61 -23.13 4.93
N THR A 163 15.78 -22.28 3.92
CA THR A 163 16.77 -21.18 4.03
C THR A 163 16.19 -20.00 4.81
N ARG A 164 17.06 -19.18 5.39
CA ARG A 164 16.67 -17.98 6.14
C ARG A 164 15.95 -16.97 5.24
N LEU A 165 16.38 -16.86 3.98
CA LEU A 165 15.72 -16.02 2.98
C LEU A 165 14.32 -16.54 2.64
N GLN A 166 14.13 -17.85 2.51
CA GLN A 166 12.79 -18.44 2.29
C GLN A 166 11.86 -18.20 3.49
N TYR A 167 12.38 -18.27 4.71
CA TYR A 167 11.63 -17.90 5.91
C TYR A 167 11.18 -16.43 5.86
N ILE A 168 12.11 -15.50 5.62
CA ILE A 168 11.82 -14.06 5.54
C ILE A 168 10.83 -13.78 4.41
N ALA A 169 11.04 -14.37 3.22
CA ALA A 169 10.14 -14.23 2.07
C ALA A 169 8.72 -14.73 2.38
N GLY A 170 8.58 -15.85 3.11
CA GLY A 170 7.27 -16.36 3.53
C GLY A 170 6.55 -15.44 4.52
N LYS A 171 7.28 -14.86 5.48
CA LYS A 171 6.73 -13.89 6.43
C LYS A 171 6.38 -12.57 5.76
N PHE A 172 7.23 -12.09 4.85
CA PHE A 172 6.95 -10.93 3.99
C PHE A 172 5.69 -11.15 3.15
N ALA A 173 5.62 -12.27 2.42
CA ALA A 173 4.48 -12.61 1.58
C ALA A 173 3.17 -12.71 2.36
N THR A 174 3.22 -13.13 3.63
CA THR A 174 2.04 -13.13 4.51
C THR A 174 1.45 -11.73 4.68
N VAL A 175 2.28 -10.73 5.01
CA VAL A 175 1.83 -9.36 5.20
C VAL A 175 1.50 -8.70 3.86
N ALA A 176 2.37 -8.90 2.87
CA ALA A 176 2.20 -8.36 1.52
C ALA A 176 0.88 -8.83 0.87
N ALA A 177 0.46 -10.09 1.08
CA ALA A 177 -0.82 -10.58 0.57
C ALA A 177 -2.02 -9.76 1.07
N PHE A 178 -2.04 -9.41 2.37
CA PHE A 178 -3.10 -8.55 2.91
C PHE A 178 -3.00 -7.12 2.40
N LEU A 179 -1.79 -6.59 2.23
CA LEU A 179 -1.60 -5.26 1.68
C LEU A 179 -1.97 -5.15 0.21
N LEU A 180 -1.65 -6.17 -0.60
CA LEU A 180 -2.12 -6.27 -1.97
C LEU A 180 -3.65 -6.33 -2.02
N LEU A 181 -4.29 -7.05 -1.09
CA LEU A 181 -5.75 -7.14 -1.01
C LEU A 181 -6.44 -5.81 -0.64
N ILE A 182 -5.84 -4.98 0.21
CA ILE A 182 -6.49 -3.74 0.70
C ILE A 182 -5.98 -2.45 0.02
N CYS A 183 -4.80 -2.47 -0.58
CA CYS A 183 -4.22 -1.31 -1.27
C CYS A 183 -4.29 -1.49 -2.79
N THR A 184 -3.62 -2.51 -3.32
CA THR A 184 -3.46 -2.68 -4.78
C THR A 184 -4.73 -3.16 -5.46
N LEU A 185 -5.40 -4.16 -4.90
CA LEU A 185 -6.58 -4.76 -5.53
C LEU A 185 -7.73 -3.75 -5.65
N PRO A 186 -8.05 -2.91 -4.64
CA PRO A 186 -9.08 -1.90 -4.81
C PRO A 186 -8.71 -0.78 -5.78
N GLN A 187 -7.41 -0.47 -5.95
CA GLN A 187 -6.97 0.48 -6.99
C GLN A 187 -7.19 -0.09 -8.40
N LEU A 188 -6.88 -1.37 -8.60
CA LEU A 188 -7.13 -2.06 -9.87
C LEU A 188 -8.63 -2.18 -10.15
N MET A 189 -9.43 -2.50 -9.13
CA MET A 189 -10.88 -2.54 -9.24
C MET A 189 -11.47 -1.16 -9.56
N LEU A 190 -10.94 -0.10 -8.96
CA LEU A 190 -11.35 1.27 -9.29
C LEU A 190 -11.07 1.60 -10.76
N TYR A 191 -9.90 1.21 -11.30
CA TYR A 191 -9.61 1.38 -12.73
C TYR A 191 -10.59 0.60 -13.61
N VAL A 192 -10.86 -0.67 -13.28
CA VAL A 192 -11.84 -1.48 -14.02
C VAL A 192 -13.23 -0.84 -13.98
N PHE A 193 -13.68 -0.39 -12.81
CA PHE A 193 -14.96 0.31 -12.67
C PHE A 193 -14.98 1.62 -13.45
N ALA A 194 -13.91 2.40 -13.43
CA ALA A 194 -13.79 3.63 -14.19
C ALA A 194 -13.93 3.39 -15.70
N VAL A 195 -13.31 2.32 -16.22
CA VAL A 195 -13.44 1.93 -17.63
C VAL A 195 -14.87 1.47 -17.95
N LEU A 196 -15.47 0.63 -17.09
CA LEU A 196 -16.84 0.12 -17.30
C LEU A 196 -17.91 1.20 -17.26
N LEU A 197 -17.65 2.28 -16.52
CA LEU A 197 -18.58 3.38 -16.31
C LEU A 197 -18.36 4.54 -17.28
N SER A 198 -17.26 4.48 -18.05
CA SER A 198 -17.00 5.45 -19.10
C SER A 198 -17.87 5.15 -20.33
N PRO A 199 -18.37 6.18 -21.04
CA PRO A 199 -19.21 6.00 -22.24
C PRO A 199 -18.51 5.27 -23.39
N ASP A 200 -17.19 5.42 -23.52
CA ASP A 200 -16.40 4.88 -24.63
C ASP A 200 -15.28 3.96 -24.16
N ILE A 201 -15.12 2.80 -24.79
CA ILE A 201 -14.02 1.87 -24.46
C ILE A 201 -12.65 2.37 -24.93
N SER A 202 -12.62 3.38 -25.80
CA SER A 202 -11.40 4.02 -26.30
C SER A 202 -10.53 4.63 -25.19
N VAL A 203 -11.10 4.88 -24.01
CA VAL A 203 -10.40 5.34 -22.80
C VAL A 203 -9.21 4.46 -22.44
N VAL A 204 -9.31 3.15 -22.68
CA VAL A 204 -8.24 2.20 -22.37
C VAL A 204 -6.96 2.52 -23.15
N ALA A 205 -7.07 3.00 -24.39
CA ALA A 205 -5.91 3.32 -25.23
C ALA A 205 -5.06 4.47 -24.66
N TYR A 206 -5.67 5.42 -23.94
CA TYR A 206 -4.99 6.58 -23.36
C TYR A 206 -4.68 6.44 -21.86
N THR A 207 -5.17 5.36 -21.21
CA THR A 207 -5.03 5.14 -19.76
C THR A 207 -4.42 3.78 -19.39
N TRP A 208 -3.86 3.06 -20.36
CA TRP A 208 -3.29 1.72 -20.18
C TRP A 208 -2.15 1.67 -19.16
N ASP A 209 -1.48 2.80 -18.92
CA ASP A 209 -0.36 2.92 -17.99
C ASP A 209 -0.79 3.01 -16.52
N LEU A 210 -2.04 3.42 -16.26
CA LEU A 210 -2.58 3.59 -14.90
C LEU A 210 -2.54 2.33 -14.03
N PRO A 211 -3.00 1.13 -14.47
CA PRO A 211 -2.95 -0.06 -13.63
C PRO A 211 -1.50 -0.44 -13.27
N LEU A 212 -0.55 -0.27 -14.19
CA LEU A 212 0.86 -0.54 -13.93
C LEU A 212 1.43 0.46 -12.91
N ARG A 213 1.16 1.76 -13.09
CA ARG A 213 1.58 2.80 -12.14
C ARG A 213 0.98 2.60 -10.76
N ALA A 214 -0.29 2.18 -10.67
CA ALA A 214 -0.95 1.87 -9.40
C ALA A 214 -0.28 0.70 -8.66
N ILE A 215 0.09 -0.36 -9.39
CA ILE A 215 0.85 -1.49 -8.83
C ILE A 215 2.21 -1.01 -8.32
N VAL A 216 2.95 -0.24 -9.13
CA VAL A 216 4.28 0.27 -8.74
C VAL A 216 4.18 1.20 -7.52
N ALA A 217 3.24 2.15 -7.50
CA ALA A 217 3.01 3.06 -6.37
C ALA A 217 2.64 2.30 -5.09
N SER A 218 1.78 1.29 -5.20
CA SER A 218 1.47 0.37 -4.12
C SER A 218 2.71 -0.38 -3.63
N CYS A 219 3.49 -1.00 -4.52
CA CYS A 219 4.68 -1.77 -4.16
C CYS A 219 5.73 -0.93 -3.45
N VAL A 220 5.94 0.31 -3.89
CA VAL A 220 6.87 1.28 -3.27
C VAL A 220 6.45 1.59 -1.82
N THR A 221 5.16 1.52 -1.50
CA THR A 221 4.67 1.66 -0.12
C THR A 221 4.72 0.33 0.64
N ILE A 222 4.30 -0.77 0.03
CA ILE A 222 4.16 -2.09 0.66
C ILE A 222 5.52 -2.68 1.06
N ILE A 223 6.51 -2.63 0.17
CA ILE A 223 7.80 -3.30 0.40
C ILE A 223 8.53 -2.72 1.62
N PRO A 224 8.75 -1.40 1.73
CA PRO A 224 9.50 -0.86 2.86
C PRO A 224 8.70 -0.96 4.18
N THR A 225 7.38 -0.76 4.13
CA THR A 225 6.52 -0.81 5.33
C THR A 225 6.44 -2.22 5.94
N THR A 226 6.34 -3.25 5.09
CA THR A 226 6.34 -4.65 5.56
C THR A 226 7.69 -5.05 6.13
N MET A 227 8.80 -4.67 5.48
CA MET A 227 10.14 -4.92 6.02
C MET A 227 10.37 -4.20 7.34
N LEU A 228 9.91 -2.95 7.46
CA LEU A 228 9.96 -2.21 8.73
C LEU A 228 9.17 -2.93 9.83
N ALA A 229 7.94 -3.37 9.55
CA ALA A 229 7.10 -4.04 10.54
C ALA A 229 7.68 -5.40 10.97
N LEU A 230 8.21 -6.17 10.03
CA LEU A 230 8.89 -7.44 10.32
C LEU A 230 10.20 -7.22 11.08
N MET A 231 10.93 -6.14 10.78
CA MET A 231 12.11 -5.75 11.55
C MET A 231 11.72 -5.52 13.02
N LEU A 232 10.70 -4.69 13.28
CA LEU A 232 10.20 -4.47 14.65
C LEU A 232 9.78 -5.77 15.33
N SER A 233 9.07 -6.65 14.61
CA SER A 233 8.67 -7.97 15.11
C SER A 233 9.88 -8.86 15.48
N SER A 234 10.99 -8.75 14.75
CA SER A 234 12.22 -9.52 15.00
C SER A 234 13.07 -9.02 16.17
N LEU A 235 12.85 -7.77 16.61
CA LEU A 235 13.60 -7.15 17.70
C LEU A 235 13.04 -7.47 19.09
N THR A 236 11.84 -8.03 19.18
CA THR A 236 11.14 -8.27 20.46
C THR A 236 10.71 -9.73 20.60
N THR A 237 10.67 -10.21 21.85
CA THR A 237 10.06 -11.51 22.20
C THR A 237 8.56 -11.36 22.43
N GLU A 238 8.14 -10.22 22.98
CA GLU A 238 6.74 -9.92 23.23
C GLU A 238 6.13 -9.16 22.05
N THR A 239 5.01 -9.68 21.53
CA THR A 239 4.26 -9.09 20.42
C THR A 239 3.79 -7.67 20.73
N ARG A 240 3.46 -7.38 21.99
CA ARG A 240 2.93 -6.07 22.41
C ARG A 240 3.90 -4.92 22.14
N PHE A 241 5.21 -5.13 22.36
CA PHE A 241 6.22 -4.11 22.11
C PHE A 241 6.42 -3.85 20.61
N ALA A 242 6.38 -4.89 19.77
CA ALA A 242 6.44 -4.72 18.32
C ALA A 242 5.21 -3.96 17.79
N THR A 243 4.01 -4.27 18.31
CA THR A 243 2.78 -3.52 17.99
C THR A 243 2.89 -2.06 18.41
N PHE A 244 3.37 -1.79 19.63
CA PHE A 244 3.57 -0.43 20.13
C PHE A 244 4.56 0.36 19.26
N GLY A 245 5.72 -0.22 18.94
CA GLY A 245 6.73 0.41 18.09
C GLY A 245 6.21 0.74 16.69
N TRP A 246 5.39 -0.15 16.11
CA TRP A 246 4.76 0.10 14.81
C TRP A 246 3.86 1.33 14.85
N PHE A 247 2.92 1.39 15.79
CA PHE A 247 2.02 2.54 15.90
C PHE A 247 2.74 3.83 16.30
N LEU A 248 3.77 3.73 17.14
CA LEU A 248 4.57 4.88 17.57
C LEU A 248 5.22 5.59 16.37
N ILE A 249 5.80 4.86 15.42
CA ILE A 249 6.43 5.45 14.22
C ILE A 249 5.44 6.28 13.41
N TRP A 250 4.21 5.79 13.23
CA TRP A 250 3.19 6.49 12.44
C TRP A 250 2.59 7.69 13.19
N ILE A 251 2.23 7.52 14.46
CA ILE A 251 1.64 8.58 15.28
C ILE A 251 2.65 9.70 15.54
N PHE A 252 3.88 9.33 15.90
CA PHE A 252 4.93 10.31 16.16
C PHE A 252 5.35 11.05 14.89
N GLY A 253 5.35 10.38 13.74
CA GLY A 253 5.59 11.04 12.45
C GLY A 253 4.57 12.14 12.15
N LEU A 254 3.28 11.88 12.41
CA LEU A 254 2.22 12.88 12.27
C LEU A 254 2.40 14.05 13.24
N ALA A 255 2.65 13.75 14.52
CA ALA A 255 2.83 14.78 15.54
C ALA A 255 4.08 15.65 15.27
N ALA A 256 5.21 15.02 14.89
CA ALA A 256 6.44 15.71 14.55
C ALA A 256 6.26 16.63 13.34
N PHE A 257 5.57 16.14 12.29
CA PHE A 257 5.26 16.98 11.14
C PHE A 257 4.41 18.18 11.53
N ALA A 258 3.33 17.96 12.29
CA ALA A 258 2.43 19.03 12.72
C ALA A 258 3.14 20.09 13.56
N VAL A 259 4.06 19.70 14.45
CA VAL A 259 4.83 20.66 15.25
C VAL A 259 5.82 21.41 14.37
N ILE A 260 6.68 20.71 13.63
CA ILE A 260 7.80 21.34 12.93
C ILE A 260 7.34 22.18 11.73
N SER A 261 6.23 21.82 11.06
CA SER A 261 5.68 22.62 9.96
C SER A 261 5.20 24.00 10.39
N ASN A 262 4.93 24.22 11.67
CA ASN A 262 4.60 25.55 12.21
C ASN A 262 5.84 26.43 12.42
N PHE A 263 7.03 25.84 12.54
CA PHE A 263 8.27 26.56 12.81
C PHE A 263 9.12 26.81 11.55
N ASP A 264 9.06 25.92 10.56
CA ASP A 264 9.87 26.01 9.34
C ASP A 264 9.01 26.39 8.12
N ALA A 265 8.96 27.70 7.82
CA ALA A 265 8.33 28.25 6.62
C ALA A 265 9.25 28.19 5.37
N GLY A 266 10.45 27.59 5.47
CA GLY A 266 11.50 27.60 4.45
C GLY A 266 11.77 26.27 3.73
N THR A 267 12.72 26.33 2.80
CA THR A 267 13.11 25.35 1.75
C THR A 267 13.54 23.95 2.24
N SER A 268 13.60 23.67 3.55
CA SER A 268 14.11 22.43 4.15
C SER A 268 13.04 21.41 4.58
N GLN A 269 11.81 21.50 4.09
CA GLN A 269 10.77 20.48 4.39
C GLN A 269 11.10 19.05 3.93
N ILE A 270 12.20 18.85 3.19
CA ILE A 270 12.57 17.52 2.70
C ILE A 270 12.90 16.53 3.82
N VAL A 271 13.57 17.00 4.90
CA VAL A 271 13.93 16.13 6.02
C VAL A 271 12.66 15.65 6.73
N LEU A 272 11.68 16.53 6.88
CA LEU A 272 10.38 16.21 7.48
C LEU A 272 9.58 15.24 6.60
N ARG A 273 9.58 15.47 5.29
CA ARG A 273 8.89 14.62 4.32
C ARG A 273 9.51 13.22 4.24
N ILE A 274 10.83 13.12 4.36
CA ILE A 274 11.52 11.82 4.44
C ILE A 274 11.27 11.15 5.79
N GLY A 275 11.30 11.90 6.89
CA GLY A 275 11.12 11.40 8.25
C GLY A 275 9.70 10.89 8.52
N PHE A 276 8.68 11.54 7.97
CA PHE A 276 7.30 11.08 8.08
C PHE A 276 6.91 10.19 6.91
N LEU A 277 6.86 8.88 7.16
CA LEU A 277 6.60 7.85 6.13
C LEU A 277 5.34 8.10 5.28
N PHE A 278 4.27 8.67 5.86
CA PHE A 278 3.07 9.02 5.10
C PHE A 278 3.38 10.00 3.97
N LEU A 279 4.15 11.05 4.26
CA LEU A 279 4.55 12.05 3.27
C LEU A 279 5.53 11.46 2.27
N LEU A 280 6.52 10.70 2.73
CA LEU A 280 7.47 10.01 1.86
C LEU A 280 6.75 9.16 0.80
N PHE A 281 5.84 8.28 1.22
CA PHE A 281 5.14 7.40 0.27
C PHE A 281 4.10 8.16 -0.56
N SER A 282 3.46 9.19 -0.01
CA SER A 282 2.59 10.09 -0.80
C SER A 282 3.38 10.78 -1.92
N ASP A 283 4.57 11.28 -1.64
CA ASP A 283 5.41 11.98 -2.61
C ASP A 283 5.93 11.04 -3.70
N LEU A 284 6.40 9.85 -3.31
CA LEU A 284 6.78 8.82 -4.26
C LEU A 284 5.61 8.43 -5.16
N SER A 285 4.41 8.35 -4.61
CA SER A 285 3.20 8.03 -5.39
C SER A 285 2.77 9.17 -6.31
N THR A 286 2.90 10.43 -5.89
CA THR A 286 2.67 11.59 -6.78
C THR A 286 3.61 11.58 -7.98
N TRP A 287 4.88 11.22 -7.75
CA TRP A 287 5.88 11.13 -8.81
C TRP A 287 5.60 9.94 -9.75
N ILE A 288 5.29 8.75 -9.21
CA ILE A 288 4.97 7.55 -10.01
C ILE A 288 3.71 7.76 -10.87
N LEU A 289 2.69 8.42 -10.31
CA LEU A 289 1.45 8.73 -11.02
C LEU A 289 1.59 9.93 -11.96
N ASP A 290 2.73 10.62 -11.97
CA ASP A 290 3.01 11.77 -12.83
C ASP A 290 1.94 12.87 -12.67
N ILE A 291 1.71 13.26 -11.41
CA ILE A 291 0.78 14.33 -11.03
C ILE A 291 1.62 15.58 -10.70
N PRO A 292 1.23 16.76 -11.19
CA PRO A 292 1.89 18.01 -10.82
C PRO A 292 1.95 18.20 -9.29
N ALA A 293 3.14 18.09 -8.72
CA ALA A 293 3.35 18.15 -7.28
C ALA A 293 3.67 19.58 -6.84
N ARG A 294 3.14 19.99 -5.68
CA ARG A 294 3.46 21.28 -5.05
C ARG A 294 4.92 21.34 -4.59
N VAL A 295 5.47 20.19 -4.21
CA VAL A 295 6.85 20.05 -3.76
C VAL A 295 7.57 19.14 -4.74
N PRO A 296 8.73 19.55 -5.29
CA PRO A 296 9.43 18.74 -6.28
C PRO A 296 9.94 17.44 -5.67
N PHE A 297 9.72 16.35 -6.40
CA PHE A 297 10.36 15.06 -6.14
C PHE A 297 11.89 15.22 -6.12
N ARG A 298 12.56 14.50 -5.22
CA ARG A 298 14.02 14.41 -5.21
C ARG A 298 14.47 12.96 -5.07
N ASP A 299 15.58 12.63 -5.73
CA ASP A 299 16.18 11.29 -5.72
C ASP A 299 16.49 10.76 -4.30
N THR A 300 16.68 11.66 -3.34
CA THR A 300 16.90 11.33 -1.92
C THR A 300 15.73 10.57 -1.29
N GLN A 301 14.49 10.76 -1.77
CA GLN A 301 13.31 10.04 -1.28
C GLN A 301 13.33 8.57 -1.68
N ILE A 302 13.69 8.27 -2.94
CA ILE A 302 13.87 6.89 -3.42
C ILE A 302 15.03 6.24 -2.70
N ALA A 303 16.18 6.92 -2.62
CA ALA A 303 17.36 6.42 -1.93
C ALA A 303 17.05 6.06 -0.47
N PHE A 304 16.26 6.88 0.22
CA PHE A 304 15.82 6.60 1.58
C PHE A 304 14.89 5.39 1.68
N ALA A 305 13.90 5.25 0.79
CA ALA A 305 13.00 4.09 0.79
C ALA A 305 13.74 2.77 0.52
N ILE A 306 14.72 2.79 -0.39
CA ILE A 306 15.61 1.66 -0.66
C ILE A 306 16.48 1.37 0.56
N ALA A 307 17.15 2.38 1.11
CA ALA A 307 17.99 2.23 2.30
C ALA A 307 17.20 1.66 3.48
N LEU A 308 15.99 2.17 3.73
CA LEU A 308 15.07 1.66 4.75
C LEU A 308 14.81 0.16 4.54
N THR A 309 14.46 -0.23 3.33
CA THR A 309 14.17 -1.64 2.97
C THR A 309 15.39 -2.53 3.19
N VAL A 310 16.56 -2.10 2.71
CA VAL A 310 17.82 -2.86 2.80
C VAL A 310 18.26 -3.00 4.25
N ILE A 311 18.24 -1.91 5.03
CA ILE A 311 18.61 -1.92 6.45
C ILE A 311 17.66 -2.81 7.25
N CYS A 312 16.34 -2.67 7.08
CA CYS A 312 15.37 -3.53 7.74
C CYS A 312 15.59 -5.01 7.38
N THR A 313 15.81 -5.32 6.10
CA THR A 313 16.09 -6.69 5.65
C THR A 313 17.37 -7.25 6.27
N ALA A 314 18.45 -6.46 6.32
CA ALA A 314 19.71 -6.86 6.93
C ALA A 314 19.57 -7.13 8.44
N ILE A 315 18.80 -6.31 9.16
CA ILE A 315 18.52 -6.50 10.59
C ILE A 315 17.73 -7.79 10.81
N ILE A 316 16.65 -8.02 10.05
CA ILE A 316 15.86 -9.26 10.14
C ILE A 316 16.77 -10.47 9.86
N PHE A 317 17.56 -10.42 8.78
CA PHE A 317 18.45 -11.50 8.41
C PHE A 317 19.47 -11.80 9.50
N ARG A 318 20.08 -10.77 10.10
CA ARG A 318 21.01 -10.93 11.23
C ARG A 318 20.32 -11.56 12.45
N LYS A 319 19.11 -11.12 12.80
CA LYS A 319 18.36 -11.64 13.96
C LYS A 319 17.93 -13.09 13.77
N VAL A 320 17.45 -13.44 12.59
CA VAL A 320 17.06 -14.82 12.24
C VAL A 320 18.28 -15.75 12.13
N SER A 321 19.44 -15.20 11.77
CA SER A 321 20.71 -15.95 11.64
C SER A 321 21.44 -16.17 12.96
N ALA A 322 21.17 -15.36 13.98
CA ALA A 322 21.88 -15.46 15.25
C ALA A 322 21.45 -16.74 15.99
N PRO A 323 22.38 -17.60 16.44
CA PRO A 323 22.03 -18.70 17.32
C PRO A 323 21.39 -18.10 18.58
N LEU A 324 20.21 -18.59 18.94
CA LEU A 324 19.54 -18.25 20.21
C LEU A 324 20.52 -18.62 21.33
N ARG A 325 21.28 -17.64 21.83
CA ARG A 325 22.14 -17.85 23.01
C ARG A 325 21.20 -18.23 24.15
N ALA A 326 21.52 -19.35 24.79
CA ALA A 326 20.69 -20.06 25.75
C ALA A 326 20.20 -19.15 26.88
#